data_AF-A0A846UXZ3-F1
#
_entry.id   AF-A0A846UXZ3-F1
#
_cell.length_a   1.000
_cell.length_b   1.000
_cell.length_c   1.000
_cell.angle_alpha   90.00
_cell.angle_beta   90.00
_cell.angle_gamma   90.00
#
_symmetry.space_group_name_H-M   'P 1'
#
loop_
_entity.id
_entity.type
_entity.pdbx_description
1 polymer ?
#
loop_
_entity_poly.entity_id
_entity_poly.type
_entity_poly.pdbx_seq_one_letter_code
_entity_poly.pdbx_strand_id
1 'polypeptide(L)'
;MKALLRRPSTYLGLPMLLACGATLLTYDLPEGYLDGVLLLIAGAVAMLALDALSGVRLPPFERFALREYAGTREAMVAFAFCALVAVFCVLDLALFPIPLLDKPSAYAQMEGGREHIRHLSAWCWVLPPVGLLCVRHRGLRYAMVLAGIVFPILVIDRNRIFASLFSVALVLVLRRKGGLRLPWPAVLLLGLVGAVLFAVLGILRSGPLEGVTLPFGALYREAPPGVKWLLLYLTAGPYNFASMLAKRYHNADFLLNQVVPLRGSIVTAGTGIPLDSPTINVGTEYFPFLLALGPAGAVAAMLGLYAMLVWSARRLCASTSLFSLLIFLRMAYVAAMAPFAPQAYTFMSAGFIALCLLMQLFAAWLPRRPPPSFSLSRVDHHAP
;
A
#
# COMPACT_ATOMS: atom_id res chain seq x y z
N MET A 1 15.34 17.11 0.57
CA MET A 1 14.63 15.89 0.07
C MET A 1 15.12 14.57 0.67
N LYS A 2 16.42 14.22 0.60
CA LYS A 2 16.93 12.92 1.13
C LYS A 2 16.60 12.67 2.62
N ALA A 3 16.64 13.72 3.44
CA ALA A 3 16.31 13.63 4.86
C ALA A 3 14.81 13.41 5.13
N LEU A 4 13.93 13.95 4.28
CA LEU A 4 12.47 13.79 4.41
C LEU A 4 12.05 12.35 4.10
N LEU A 5 12.58 11.73 3.04
CA LEU A 5 12.28 10.33 2.70
C LEU A 5 12.73 9.33 3.78
N ARG A 6 13.58 9.74 4.72
CA ARG A 6 14.00 8.90 5.84
C ARG A 6 13.10 9.04 7.07
N ARG A 7 12.17 9.99 7.08
CA ARG A 7 11.19 10.20 8.15
C ARG A 7 9.97 9.31 7.92
N PRO A 8 9.58 8.43 8.86
CA PRO A 8 8.37 7.62 8.76
C PRO A 8 7.12 8.44 8.41
N SER A 9 6.92 9.59 9.06
CA SER A 9 5.74 10.45 8.85
C SER A 9 5.58 10.96 7.42
N THR A 10 6.65 11.00 6.62
CA THR A 10 6.59 11.40 5.20
C THR A 10 5.64 10.53 4.39
N TYR A 11 5.53 9.25 4.74
CA TYR A 11 4.66 8.30 4.03
C TYR A 11 3.20 8.37 4.49
N LEU A 12 2.86 9.19 5.48
CA LEU A 12 1.52 9.32 6.05
C LEU A 12 1.00 10.76 5.98
N GLY A 13 1.76 11.69 6.56
CA GLY A 13 1.40 13.09 6.65
C GLY A 13 1.35 13.79 5.29
N LEU A 14 2.35 13.59 4.42
CA LEU A 14 2.35 14.25 3.11
C LEU A 14 1.22 13.77 2.20
N PRO A 15 0.95 12.46 2.05
CA PRO A 15 -0.21 11.98 1.29
C PRO A 15 -1.54 12.51 1.84
N MET A 16 -1.69 12.58 3.16
CA MET A 16 -2.90 13.13 3.79
C MET A 16 -3.06 14.64 3.52
N LEU A 17 -1.99 15.43 3.66
CA LEU A 17 -2.03 16.86 3.35
C LEU A 17 -2.31 17.11 1.87
N LEU A 18 -1.71 16.31 0.98
CA LEU A 18 -1.98 16.37 -0.46
C LEU A 18 -3.46 16.07 -0.75
N ALA A 19 -4.02 15.02 -0.17
CA ALA A 19 -5.42 14.65 -0.36
C ALA A 19 -6.38 15.71 0.19
N CYS A 20 -6.10 16.27 1.36
CA CYS A 20 -6.91 17.35 1.95
C CYS A 20 -6.82 18.63 1.12
N GLY A 21 -5.62 19.04 0.69
CA GLY A 21 -5.43 20.19 -0.18
C GLY A 21 -6.13 20.02 -1.52
N ALA A 22 -6.01 18.84 -2.14
CA ALA A 22 -6.75 18.52 -3.36
C ALA A 22 -8.26 18.55 -3.13
N THR A 23 -8.75 18.10 -1.98
CA THR A 23 -10.19 18.13 -1.63
C THR A 23 -10.71 19.57 -1.58
N LEU A 24 -9.98 20.46 -0.91
CA LEU A 24 -10.32 21.90 -0.84
C LEU A 24 -10.32 22.59 -2.21
N LEU A 25 -9.52 22.10 -3.16
CA LEU A 25 -9.47 22.63 -4.53
C LEU A 25 -10.51 21.98 -5.48
N THR A 26 -11.01 20.81 -5.12
CA THR A 26 -11.88 19.98 -5.99
C THR A 26 -13.36 20.22 -5.71
N TYR A 27 -13.74 20.53 -4.47
CA TYR A 27 -15.13 20.69 -4.05
C TYR A 27 -15.44 22.09 -3.55
N ASP A 28 -16.64 22.56 -3.88
CA ASP A 28 -17.30 23.67 -3.20
C ASP A 28 -17.91 23.10 -1.90
N LEU A 29 -17.12 23.08 -0.82
CA LEU A 29 -17.49 22.36 0.40
C LEU A 29 -18.78 22.90 1.04
N PRO A 30 -19.77 22.04 1.34
CA PRO A 30 -20.93 22.40 2.14
C PRO A 30 -20.56 22.91 3.54
N GLU A 31 -21.49 23.62 4.18
CA GLU A 31 -21.32 24.14 5.53
C GLU A 31 -21.00 23.01 6.54
N GLY A 32 -20.02 23.26 7.41
CA GLY A 32 -19.55 22.31 8.43
C GLY A 32 -18.59 21.23 7.94
N TYR A 33 -18.41 21.03 6.63
CA TYR A 33 -17.50 19.98 6.12
C TYR A 33 -16.02 20.35 6.31
N LEU A 34 -15.71 21.65 6.36
CA LEU A 34 -14.35 22.12 6.57
C LEU A 34 -13.72 21.56 7.85
N ASP A 35 -14.49 21.41 8.92
CA ASP A 35 -14.02 20.90 10.22
C ASP A 35 -13.38 19.51 10.10
N GLY A 36 -13.99 18.62 9.30
CA GLY A 36 -13.45 17.28 9.09
C GLY A 36 -12.16 17.29 8.28
N VAL A 37 -12.07 18.15 7.27
CA VAL A 37 -10.82 18.33 6.51
C VAL A 37 -9.72 18.92 7.39
N LEU A 38 -10.05 19.91 8.22
CA LEU A 38 -9.12 20.50 9.19
C LEU A 38 -8.65 19.50 10.23
N LEU A 39 -9.51 18.59 10.70
CA LEU A 39 -9.12 17.51 11.60
C LEU A 39 -8.06 16.59 10.96
N LEU A 40 -8.26 16.20 9.69
CA LEU A 40 -7.29 15.40 8.94
C LEU A 40 -5.96 16.14 8.76
N ILE A 41 -6.01 17.44 8.42
CA ILE A 41 -4.83 18.30 8.26
C ILE A 41 -4.08 18.41 9.60
N ALA A 42 -4.79 18.73 10.69
CA ALA A 42 -4.21 18.86 12.02
C ALA A 42 -3.55 17.55 12.46
N GLY A 43 -4.21 16.41 12.26
CA GLY A 43 -3.64 15.09 12.51
C GLY A 43 -2.36 14.84 11.70
N ALA A 44 -2.37 15.16 10.41
CA ALA A 44 -1.21 15.00 9.53
C ALA A 44 -0.02 15.88 9.97
N VAL A 45 -0.27 17.16 10.30
CA VAL A 45 0.75 18.07 10.82
C VAL A 45 1.28 17.60 12.16
N ALA A 46 0.41 17.16 13.07
CA ALA A 46 0.81 16.63 14.38
C ALA A 46 1.73 15.41 14.22
N MET A 47 1.41 14.47 13.32
CA MET A 47 2.28 13.31 13.05
C MET A 47 3.65 13.72 12.47
N LEU A 48 3.69 14.70 11.56
CA LEU A 48 4.95 15.24 11.03
C LEU A 48 5.79 15.92 12.13
N ALA A 49 5.13 16.66 13.03
CA ALA A 49 5.78 17.32 14.17
C ALA A 49 6.30 16.29 15.18
N LEU A 50 5.48 15.31 15.58
CA LEU A 50 5.87 14.21 16.48
C LEU A 50 7.07 13.43 15.93
N ASP A 51 7.12 13.18 14.63
CA ASP A 51 8.25 12.49 14.00
C ASP A 51 9.52 13.33 14.00
N ALA A 52 9.38 14.64 13.73
CA ALA A 52 10.48 15.60 13.83
C ALA A 52 11.07 15.64 15.26
N LEU A 53 10.23 15.59 16.28
CA LEU A 53 10.62 15.58 17.70
C LEU A 53 11.22 14.23 18.13
N SER A 54 10.63 13.11 17.67
CA SER A 54 11.10 11.77 18.04
C SER A 54 12.45 11.39 17.44
N GLY A 55 12.85 12.08 16.36
CA GLY A 55 14.12 11.87 15.68
C GLY A 55 14.25 10.51 14.98
N VAL A 56 13.17 9.72 14.89
CA VAL A 56 13.21 8.40 14.25
C VAL A 56 13.49 8.55 12.76
N ARG A 57 14.47 7.79 12.27
CA ARG A 57 14.85 7.78 10.86
C ARG A 57 15.02 6.36 10.38
N LEU A 58 14.64 6.11 9.13
CA LEU A 58 15.02 4.89 8.42
C LEU A 58 16.54 4.74 8.37
N PRO A 59 17.04 3.49 8.23
CA PRO A 59 18.47 3.26 8.11
C PRO A 59 19.08 4.09 6.96
N PRO A 60 20.35 4.48 7.07
CA PRO A 60 21.06 5.09 5.95
C PRO A 60 20.94 4.22 4.69
N PHE A 61 20.72 4.84 3.53
CA PHE A 61 20.53 4.13 2.26
C PHE A 61 21.75 3.27 1.90
N GLU A 62 22.93 3.65 2.36
CA GLU A 62 24.18 2.89 2.22
C GLU A 62 24.06 1.49 2.84
N ARG A 63 23.37 1.35 3.98
CA ARG A 63 23.16 0.04 4.62
C ARG A 63 22.30 -0.87 3.75
N PHE A 64 21.31 -0.33 3.04
CA PHE A 64 20.47 -1.10 2.12
C PHE A 64 21.18 -1.44 0.81
N ALA A 65 22.03 -0.53 0.31
CA ALA A 65 22.81 -0.74 -0.89
C ALA A 65 23.78 -1.93 -0.70
N LEU A 66 24.46 -1.99 0.45
CA LEU A 66 25.45 -3.03 0.79
C LEU A 66 24.84 -4.39 1.15
N ARG A 67 23.56 -4.43 1.54
CA ARG A 67 22.90 -5.69 1.93
C ARG A 67 22.60 -6.56 0.71
N GLU A 68 23.19 -7.74 0.66
CA GLU A 68 22.83 -8.79 -0.29
C GLU A 68 21.86 -9.79 0.33
N TYR A 69 20.68 -9.93 -0.28
CA TYR A 69 19.70 -10.93 0.13
C TYR A 69 19.82 -12.23 -0.69
N ALA A 70 20.38 -12.16 -1.90
CA ALA A 70 20.50 -13.32 -2.78
C ALA A 70 21.37 -14.42 -2.17
N GLY A 71 20.85 -15.66 -2.15
CA GLY A 71 21.55 -16.82 -1.59
C GLY A 71 21.51 -16.91 -0.06
N THR A 72 20.77 -16.03 0.61
CA THR A 72 20.56 -16.10 2.07
C THR A 72 19.39 -17.01 2.44
N ARG A 73 19.31 -17.39 3.72
CA ARG A 73 18.17 -18.14 4.28
C ARG A 73 16.86 -17.36 4.15
N GLU A 74 16.91 -16.04 4.34
CA GLU A 74 15.77 -15.15 4.19
C GLU A 74 15.22 -15.20 2.75
N ALA A 75 16.11 -15.17 1.75
CA ALA A 75 15.71 -15.31 0.36
C ALA A 75 15.06 -16.68 0.08
N MET A 76 15.56 -17.77 0.65
CA MET A 76 14.96 -19.09 0.47
C MET A 76 13.51 -19.14 1.00
N VAL A 77 13.29 -18.65 2.23
CA VAL A 77 11.95 -18.58 2.82
C VAL A 77 11.05 -17.64 2.02
N ALA A 78 11.56 -16.49 1.58
CA ALA A 78 10.81 -15.56 0.74
C ALA A 78 10.45 -16.14 -0.64
N PHE A 79 11.31 -16.98 -1.23
CA PHE A 79 11.01 -17.67 -2.47
C PHE A 79 9.91 -18.72 -2.29
N ALA A 80 9.96 -19.50 -1.21
CA ALA A 80 8.88 -20.45 -0.89
C ALA A 80 7.54 -19.71 -0.74
N PHE A 81 7.54 -18.57 -0.03
CA PHE A 81 6.36 -17.72 0.08
C PHE A 81 5.90 -17.16 -1.27
N CYS A 82 6.80 -16.62 -2.09
CA CYS A 82 6.45 -16.09 -3.42
C CYS A 82 5.92 -17.19 -4.36
N ALA A 83 6.45 -18.41 -4.28
CA ALA A 83 5.95 -19.56 -5.03
C ALA A 83 4.53 -19.90 -4.61
N LEU A 84 4.25 -19.95 -3.31
CA LEU A 84 2.89 -20.14 -2.79
C LEU A 84 1.94 -19.06 -3.32
N VAL A 85 2.31 -17.78 -3.19
CA VAL A 85 1.50 -16.66 -3.69
C VAL A 85 1.28 -16.77 -5.21
N ALA A 86 2.30 -17.13 -5.98
CA ALA A 86 2.19 -17.31 -7.43
C ALA A 86 1.22 -18.44 -7.80
N VAL A 87 1.26 -19.58 -7.09
CA VAL A 87 0.27 -20.66 -7.26
C VAL A 87 -1.14 -20.14 -7.04
N PHE A 88 -1.37 -19.38 -5.96
CA PHE A 88 -2.69 -18.81 -5.69
C PHE A 88 -3.11 -17.74 -6.70
N CYS A 89 -2.18 -17.00 -7.30
CA CYS A 89 -2.49 -16.10 -8.42
C CYS A 89 -2.95 -16.89 -9.66
N VAL A 90 -2.30 -18.01 -9.97
CA VAL A 90 -2.70 -18.90 -11.08
C VAL A 90 -4.05 -19.53 -10.79
N LEU A 91 -4.29 -20.02 -9.57
CA LEU A 91 -5.59 -20.59 -9.17
C LEU A 91 -6.71 -19.55 -9.27
N ASP A 92 -6.48 -18.29 -8.88
CA ASP A 92 -7.49 -17.22 -9.02
C ASP A 92 -7.90 -17.00 -10.48
N LEU A 93 -6.94 -17.05 -11.41
CA LEU A 93 -7.19 -16.88 -12.84
C LEU A 93 -7.75 -18.13 -13.52
N ALA A 94 -7.43 -19.32 -13.02
CA ALA A 94 -7.84 -20.59 -13.61
C ALA A 94 -9.23 -21.06 -13.14
N LEU A 95 -9.57 -20.78 -11.87
CA LEU A 95 -10.80 -21.27 -11.24
C LEU A 95 -11.96 -20.27 -11.33
N PHE A 96 -11.67 -19.00 -11.62
CA PHE A 96 -12.70 -17.94 -11.63
C PHE A 96 -12.62 -17.10 -12.90
N PRO A 97 -13.75 -16.50 -13.32
CA PRO A 97 -13.76 -15.57 -14.45
C PRO A 97 -12.80 -14.42 -14.21
N ILE A 98 -12.03 -14.09 -15.24
CA ILE A 98 -11.03 -13.03 -15.25
C ILE A 98 -11.77 -11.72 -15.48
N PRO A 99 -11.86 -10.82 -14.48
CA PRO A 99 -12.68 -9.61 -14.57
C PRO A 99 -12.40 -8.74 -15.79
N LEU A 100 -11.15 -8.67 -16.25
CA LEU A 100 -10.75 -7.90 -17.43
C LEU A 100 -11.22 -8.52 -18.76
N LEU A 101 -11.33 -9.86 -18.82
CA LEU A 101 -11.65 -10.58 -20.06
C LEU A 101 -13.14 -10.92 -20.15
N ASP A 102 -13.75 -11.28 -19.04
CA ASP A 102 -15.14 -11.73 -19.00
C ASP A 102 -16.11 -10.57 -18.74
N LYS A 103 -16.18 -10.12 -17.48
CA LYS A 103 -17.10 -9.07 -17.02
C LYS A 103 -16.48 -8.35 -15.81
N PRO A 104 -16.39 -7.00 -15.80
CA PRO A 104 -15.84 -6.26 -14.67
C PRO A 104 -16.56 -6.51 -13.33
N SER A 105 -17.86 -6.80 -13.38
CA SER A 105 -18.68 -7.14 -12.21
C SER A 105 -18.25 -8.43 -11.51
N ALA A 106 -17.59 -9.35 -12.23
CA ALA A 106 -17.04 -10.58 -11.67
C ALA A 106 -15.98 -10.29 -10.59
N TYR A 107 -15.39 -9.08 -10.57
CA TYR A 107 -14.52 -8.68 -9.47
C TYR A 107 -15.24 -8.69 -8.11
N ALA A 108 -16.50 -8.27 -8.05
CA ALA A 108 -17.23 -8.13 -6.78
C ALA A 108 -17.79 -9.47 -6.27
N GLN A 109 -17.81 -10.51 -7.10
CA GLN A 109 -18.30 -11.84 -6.72
C GLN A 109 -17.23 -12.60 -5.94
N MET A 110 -17.54 -12.94 -4.69
CA MET A 110 -16.65 -13.66 -3.76
C MET A 110 -17.10 -15.11 -3.49
N GLU A 111 -18.10 -15.59 -4.23
CA GLU A 111 -18.67 -16.93 -4.10
C GLU A 111 -17.68 -18.05 -4.49
N GLY A 112 -17.99 -19.29 -4.12
CA GLY A 112 -17.22 -20.47 -4.54
C GLY A 112 -15.82 -20.56 -3.95
N GLY A 113 -15.57 -19.95 -2.78
CA GLY A 113 -14.25 -19.96 -2.12
C GLY A 113 -13.24 -18.97 -2.71
N ARG A 114 -13.66 -18.11 -3.63
CA ARG A 114 -12.80 -17.07 -4.24
C ARG A 114 -12.18 -16.14 -3.20
N GLU A 115 -12.90 -15.84 -2.13
CA GLU A 115 -12.41 -15.02 -1.01
C GLU A 115 -11.11 -15.59 -0.41
N HIS A 116 -11.06 -16.89 -0.13
CA HIS A 116 -9.87 -17.55 0.43
C HIS A 116 -8.68 -17.50 -0.51
N ILE A 117 -8.91 -17.77 -1.80
CA ILE A 117 -7.84 -17.69 -2.81
C ILE A 117 -7.32 -16.26 -2.93
N ARG A 118 -8.24 -15.28 -2.89
CA ARG A 118 -7.90 -13.86 -2.97
C ARG A 118 -7.16 -13.33 -1.76
N HIS A 119 -7.35 -13.89 -0.57
CA HIS A 119 -6.54 -13.53 0.59
C HIS A 119 -5.05 -13.82 0.35
N LEU A 120 -4.71 -14.99 -0.20
CA LEU A 120 -3.32 -15.32 -0.51
C LEU A 120 -2.82 -14.60 -1.77
N SER A 121 -3.63 -14.56 -2.84
CA SER A 121 -3.26 -13.89 -4.09
C SER A 121 -3.11 -12.37 -3.92
N ALA A 122 -3.72 -11.77 -2.89
CA ALA A 122 -3.57 -10.34 -2.56
C ALA A 122 -2.13 -9.96 -2.19
N TRP A 123 -1.30 -10.91 -1.76
CA TRP A 123 0.11 -10.66 -1.45
C TRP A 123 1.02 -10.70 -2.68
N CYS A 124 0.45 -10.70 -3.90
CA CYS A 124 1.21 -10.67 -5.16
C CYS A 124 2.19 -9.49 -5.26
N TRP A 125 1.92 -8.40 -4.54
CA TRP A 125 2.79 -7.23 -4.47
C TRP A 125 4.17 -7.50 -3.86
N VAL A 126 4.36 -8.64 -3.20
CA VAL A 126 5.65 -9.09 -2.65
C VAL A 126 6.57 -9.67 -3.73
N LEU A 127 6.03 -10.14 -4.85
CA LEU A 127 6.84 -10.71 -5.94
C LEU A 127 7.84 -9.70 -6.50
N PRO A 128 7.46 -8.44 -6.85
CA PRO A 128 8.42 -7.46 -7.33
C PRO A 128 9.57 -7.13 -6.37
N PRO A 129 9.36 -6.76 -5.10
CA PRO A 129 10.47 -6.46 -4.18
C PRO A 129 11.35 -7.69 -3.93
N VAL A 130 10.80 -8.90 -3.79
CA VAL A 130 11.61 -10.12 -3.64
C VAL A 130 12.39 -10.43 -4.92
N GLY A 131 11.78 -10.28 -6.09
CA GLY A 131 12.45 -10.43 -7.38
C GLY A 131 13.66 -9.50 -7.53
N LEU A 132 13.50 -8.23 -7.18
CA LEU A 132 14.56 -7.23 -7.25
C LEU A 132 15.68 -7.45 -6.23
N LEU A 133 15.37 -7.99 -5.04
CA LEU A 133 16.31 -8.12 -3.93
C LEU A 133 17.03 -9.46 -3.88
N CYS A 134 16.32 -10.55 -4.21
CA CYS A 134 16.77 -11.92 -3.96
C CYS A 134 17.20 -12.67 -5.23
N VAL A 135 16.72 -12.28 -6.42
CA VAL A 135 16.97 -13.02 -7.66
C VAL A 135 18.20 -12.50 -8.40
N ARG A 136 19.14 -13.40 -8.69
CA ARG A 136 20.32 -13.12 -9.54
C ARG A 136 20.01 -13.25 -11.05
N HIS A 137 19.22 -14.24 -11.42
CA HIS A 137 18.84 -14.50 -12.81
C HIS A 137 17.93 -13.40 -13.37
N ARG A 138 18.33 -12.75 -14.47
CA ARG A 138 17.60 -11.60 -15.02
C ARG A 138 16.18 -11.97 -15.46
N GLY A 139 16.01 -13.10 -16.13
CA GLY A 139 14.69 -13.54 -16.62
C GLY A 139 13.69 -13.75 -15.47
N LEU A 140 14.10 -14.45 -14.42
CA LEU A 140 13.23 -14.72 -13.27
C LEU A 140 12.91 -13.43 -12.50
N ARG A 141 13.88 -12.51 -12.38
CA ARG A 141 13.64 -11.19 -11.76
C ARG A 141 12.55 -10.44 -12.50
N TYR A 142 12.65 -10.33 -13.83
CA TYR A 142 11.64 -9.63 -14.63
C TYR A 142 10.31 -10.35 -14.62
N ALA A 143 10.29 -11.68 -14.65
CA ALA A 143 9.06 -12.47 -14.54
C ALA A 143 8.33 -12.20 -13.23
N MET A 144 9.02 -12.14 -12.09
CA MET A 144 8.40 -11.82 -10.79
C MET A 144 7.87 -10.39 -10.74
N VAL A 145 8.61 -9.41 -11.27
CA VAL A 145 8.15 -8.01 -11.35
C VAL A 145 6.90 -7.91 -12.24
N LEU A 146 6.94 -8.55 -13.41
CA LEU A 146 5.83 -8.55 -14.35
C LEU A 146 4.59 -9.24 -13.76
N ALA A 147 4.76 -10.39 -13.11
CA ALA A 147 3.68 -11.10 -12.44
C ALA A 147 2.97 -10.23 -11.40
N GLY A 148 3.72 -9.49 -10.58
CA GLY A 148 3.15 -8.58 -9.58
C GLY A 148 2.38 -7.39 -10.17
N ILE A 149 2.61 -7.04 -11.44
CA ILE A 149 1.92 -5.94 -12.13
C ILE A 149 0.75 -6.45 -12.98
N VAL A 150 0.97 -7.51 -13.76
CA VAL A 150 -0.02 -8.06 -14.70
C VAL A 150 -1.17 -8.74 -13.98
N PHE A 151 -0.90 -9.54 -12.94
CA PHE A 151 -1.97 -10.24 -12.23
C PHE A 151 -3.03 -9.27 -11.67
N PRO A 152 -2.67 -8.19 -10.95
CA PRO A 152 -3.63 -7.19 -10.51
C PRO A 152 -4.41 -6.48 -11.64
N ILE A 153 -3.81 -6.30 -12.82
CA ILE A 153 -4.49 -5.74 -14.00
C ILE A 153 -5.59 -6.70 -14.48
N LEU A 154 -5.26 -7.99 -14.60
CA LEU A 154 -6.22 -9.03 -15.01
C LEU A 154 -7.42 -9.12 -14.06
N VAL A 155 -7.18 -8.94 -12.76
CA VAL A 155 -8.24 -8.93 -11.74
C VAL A 155 -8.84 -7.55 -11.47
N ILE A 156 -8.45 -6.49 -12.18
CA ILE A 156 -8.97 -5.11 -11.97
C ILE A 156 -8.84 -4.66 -10.49
N ASP A 157 -7.72 -5.01 -9.85
CA ASP A 157 -7.42 -4.62 -8.46
C ASP A 157 -6.39 -3.48 -8.40
N ARG A 158 -6.93 -2.27 -8.27
CA ARG A 158 -6.18 -1.01 -8.19
C ARG A 158 -5.21 -0.98 -6.99
N ASN A 159 -5.61 -1.54 -5.85
CA ASN A 159 -4.80 -1.50 -4.64
C ASN A 159 -3.57 -2.40 -4.77
N ARG A 160 -3.74 -3.61 -5.33
CA ARG A 160 -2.60 -4.53 -5.56
C ARG A 160 -1.60 -3.98 -6.58
N ILE A 161 -2.05 -3.27 -7.62
CA ILE A 161 -1.17 -2.57 -8.58
C ILE A 161 -0.34 -1.52 -7.84
N PHE A 162 -1.00 -0.64 -7.09
CA PHE A 162 -0.30 0.43 -6.38
C PHE A 162 0.67 -0.10 -5.33
N ALA A 163 0.31 -1.16 -4.60
CA ALA A 163 1.23 -1.80 -3.66
C ALA A 163 2.51 -2.29 -4.36
N SER A 164 2.37 -2.87 -5.55
CA SER A 164 3.49 -3.37 -6.37
C SER A 164 4.37 -2.22 -6.87
N LEU A 165 3.77 -1.21 -7.51
CA LEU A 165 4.49 -0.06 -8.05
C LEU A 165 5.18 0.76 -6.95
N PHE A 166 4.48 0.99 -5.84
CA PHE A 166 5.02 1.68 -4.66
C PHE A 166 6.20 0.93 -4.06
N SER A 167 6.08 -0.39 -3.90
CA SER A 167 7.16 -1.23 -3.37
C SER A 167 8.38 -1.22 -4.27
N VAL A 168 8.21 -1.29 -5.59
CA VAL A 168 9.30 -1.19 -6.56
C VAL A 168 9.98 0.19 -6.46
N ALA A 169 9.20 1.27 -6.49
CA ALA A 169 9.74 2.63 -6.40
C ALA A 169 10.53 2.83 -5.11
N LEU A 170 10.01 2.36 -3.97
CA LEU A 170 10.66 2.50 -2.68
C LEU A 170 11.92 1.64 -2.58
N VAL A 171 11.92 0.41 -3.11
CA VAL A 171 13.13 -0.43 -3.20
C VAL A 171 14.22 0.25 -4.06
N LEU A 172 13.86 0.83 -5.20
CA LEU A 172 14.80 1.57 -6.06
C LEU A 172 15.41 2.78 -5.34
N VAL A 173 14.60 3.50 -4.56
CA VAL A 173 15.08 4.63 -3.76
C VAL A 173 16.00 4.16 -2.62
N LEU A 174 15.62 3.10 -1.90
CA LEU A 174 16.36 2.60 -0.73
C LEU A 174 17.70 1.95 -1.10
N ARG A 175 17.78 1.20 -2.20
CA ARG A 175 19.02 0.48 -2.61
C ARG A 175 20.03 1.31 -3.41
N ARG A 176 19.76 2.58 -3.62
CA ARG A 176 20.66 3.47 -4.35
C ARG A 176 22.00 3.60 -3.63
N LYS A 177 23.11 3.52 -4.38
CA LYS A 177 24.45 3.83 -3.85
C LYS A 177 24.54 5.28 -3.33
N GLY A 178 25.24 5.46 -2.20
CA GLY A 178 25.55 6.79 -1.65
C GLY A 178 26.28 7.65 -2.69
N GLY A 179 25.86 8.90 -2.86
CA GLY A 179 26.44 9.84 -3.84
C GLY A 179 25.67 10.00 -5.16
N LEU A 180 24.95 8.98 -5.63
CA LEU A 180 24.17 9.10 -6.88
C LEU A 180 22.94 10.02 -6.72
N ARG A 181 22.41 10.56 -7.82
CA ARG A 181 21.12 11.28 -7.82
C ARG A 181 19.96 10.30 -7.53
N LEU A 182 18.85 10.80 -6.98
CA LEU A 182 17.66 9.97 -6.80
C LEU A 182 17.14 9.52 -8.18
N PRO A 183 16.63 8.27 -8.32
CA PRO A 183 16.12 7.77 -9.60
C PRO A 183 14.74 8.35 -9.92
N TRP A 184 14.58 9.67 -9.80
CA TRP A 184 13.32 10.39 -10.02
C TRP A 184 12.71 10.10 -11.39
N PRO A 185 13.46 10.00 -12.51
CA PRO A 185 12.85 9.64 -13.79
C PRO A 185 12.11 8.30 -13.74
N ALA A 186 12.71 7.28 -13.10
CA ALA A 186 12.07 5.98 -12.95
C ALA A 186 10.88 6.02 -11.98
N VAL A 187 11.01 6.73 -10.86
CA VAL A 187 9.91 6.88 -9.88
C VAL A 187 8.74 7.65 -10.48
N LEU A 188 9.01 8.72 -11.23
CA LEU A 188 8.00 9.52 -11.93
C LEU A 188 7.34 8.71 -13.04
N LEU A 189 8.10 7.93 -13.81
CA LEU A 189 7.56 7.04 -14.82
C LEU A 189 6.63 5.98 -14.19
N LEU A 190 7.05 5.34 -13.10
CA LEU A 190 6.21 4.39 -12.36
C LEU A 190 4.95 5.06 -11.82
N GLY A 191 5.06 6.29 -11.33
CA GLY A 191 3.91 7.11 -10.89
C GLY A 191 2.94 7.40 -12.03
N LEU A 192 3.45 7.81 -13.20
CA LEU A 192 2.66 8.08 -14.39
C LEU A 192 1.95 6.82 -14.90
N VAL A 193 2.68 5.70 -15.03
CA VAL A 193 2.11 4.41 -15.41
C VAL A 193 1.03 3.98 -14.41
N GLY A 194 1.29 4.14 -13.11
CA GLY A 194 0.30 3.88 -12.06
C GLY A 194 -0.96 4.73 -12.20
N ALA A 195 -0.82 6.04 -12.46
CA ALA A 195 -1.94 6.95 -12.66
C ALA A 195 -2.77 6.61 -13.90
N VAL A 196 -2.11 6.25 -15.01
CA VAL A 196 -2.78 5.83 -16.24
C VAL A 196 -3.54 4.52 -16.03
N LEU A 197 -2.87 3.49 -15.48
CA LEU A 197 -3.51 2.20 -15.17
C LEU A 197 -4.68 2.39 -14.22
N PHE A 198 -4.53 3.26 -13.22
CA PHE A 198 -5.60 3.56 -12.28
C PHE A 198 -6.82 4.19 -12.96
N ALA A 199 -6.61 5.20 -13.81
CA ALA A 199 -7.70 5.86 -14.52
C ALA A 199 -8.41 4.89 -15.47
N VAL A 200 -7.65 4.10 -16.24
CA VAL A 200 -8.20 3.09 -17.18
C VAL A 200 -9.00 2.03 -16.42
N LEU A 201 -8.43 1.43 -15.36
CA LEU A 201 -9.13 0.42 -14.57
C LEU A 201 -10.32 1.00 -13.79
N GLY A 202 -10.26 2.28 -13.42
CA GLY A 202 -11.38 3.02 -12.83
C GLY A 202 -12.56 3.08 -13.79
N ILE A 203 -12.32 3.54 -15.03
CA ILE A 203 -13.34 3.60 -16.09
C ILE A 203 -13.92 2.21 -16.38
N LEU A 204 -13.05 1.20 -16.55
CA LEU A 204 -13.49 -0.17 -16.85
C LEU A 204 -14.34 -0.80 -15.75
N ARG A 205 -14.02 -0.51 -14.48
CA ARG A 205 -14.70 -1.11 -13.33
C ARG A 205 -15.98 -0.39 -12.93
N SER A 206 -15.96 0.94 -12.98
CA SER A 206 -16.99 1.78 -12.36
C SER A 206 -17.83 2.56 -13.37
N GLY A 207 -17.53 2.47 -14.66
CA GLY A 207 -18.29 3.13 -15.72
C GLY A 207 -17.96 4.62 -15.87
N PRO A 208 -18.72 5.35 -16.71
CA PRO A 208 -18.55 6.79 -16.86
C PRO A 208 -18.97 7.56 -15.60
N LEU A 209 -18.38 8.73 -15.38
CA LEU A 209 -18.69 9.61 -14.24
C LEU A 209 -19.93 10.50 -14.49
N GLU A 210 -20.61 10.29 -15.62
CA GLU A 210 -21.81 11.02 -16.04
C GLU A 210 -22.98 10.62 -15.12
N GLY A 211 -23.22 11.41 -14.09
CA GLY A 211 -24.27 11.16 -13.08
C GLY A 211 -23.81 11.31 -11.63
N VAL A 212 -22.52 11.52 -11.38
CA VAL A 212 -22.03 11.83 -10.01
C VAL A 212 -22.31 13.30 -9.69
N THR A 213 -23.31 13.54 -8.84
CA THR A 213 -23.75 14.90 -8.43
C THR A 213 -23.15 15.28 -7.07
N LEU A 214 -21.83 15.43 -6.99
CA LEU A 214 -21.17 16.04 -5.83
C LEU A 214 -20.94 17.54 -6.09
N PRO A 215 -20.76 18.37 -5.05
CA PRO A 215 -20.55 19.82 -5.20
C PRO A 215 -19.13 20.10 -5.70
N PHE A 216 -18.88 19.78 -6.97
CA PHE A 216 -17.58 19.92 -7.62
C PHE A 216 -17.31 21.38 -8.03
N GLY A 217 -16.14 21.90 -7.68
CA GLY A 217 -15.64 23.19 -8.13
C GLY A 217 -15.20 23.20 -9.60
N ALA A 218 -14.71 24.36 -10.06
CA ALA A 218 -14.27 24.56 -11.46
C ALA A 218 -13.15 23.58 -11.87
N LEU A 219 -12.16 23.37 -10.98
CA LEU A 219 -11.02 22.48 -11.24
C LEU A 219 -11.46 21.07 -11.68
N TYR A 220 -12.45 20.50 -11.01
CA TYR A 220 -12.95 19.18 -11.36
C TYR A 220 -13.80 19.21 -12.63
N ARG A 221 -14.72 20.19 -12.75
CA ARG A 221 -15.67 20.26 -13.86
C ARG A 221 -14.97 20.41 -15.21
N GLU A 222 -13.90 21.19 -15.26
CA GLU A 222 -13.11 21.48 -16.47
C GLU A 222 -12.05 20.40 -16.78
N ALA A 223 -11.74 19.53 -15.82
CA ALA A 223 -10.73 18.51 -16.00
C ALA A 223 -11.13 17.43 -17.04
N PRO A 224 -10.16 16.88 -17.79
CA PRO A 224 -10.39 15.72 -18.65
C PRO A 224 -10.88 14.48 -17.87
N PRO A 225 -11.60 13.53 -18.49
CA PRO A 225 -12.18 12.37 -17.80
C PRO A 225 -11.18 11.54 -16.97
N GLY A 226 -9.97 11.32 -17.47
CA GLY A 226 -8.93 10.60 -16.73
C GLY A 226 -8.46 11.36 -15.48
N VAL A 227 -8.40 12.69 -15.54
CA VAL A 227 -8.04 13.54 -14.40
C VAL A 227 -9.19 13.61 -13.40
N LYS A 228 -10.45 13.66 -13.85
CA LYS A 228 -11.64 13.55 -12.98
C LYS A 228 -11.60 12.27 -12.15
N TRP A 229 -11.25 11.12 -12.74
CA TRP A 229 -11.09 9.87 -12.01
C TRP A 229 -10.00 9.92 -10.93
N LEU A 230 -8.86 10.53 -11.25
CA LEU A 230 -7.75 10.69 -10.30
C LEU A 230 -8.14 11.63 -9.15
N LEU A 231 -8.72 12.79 -9.46
CA LEU A 231 -9.19 13.76 -8.47
C LEU A 231 -10.27 13.16 -7.57
N LEU A 232 -11.27 12.50 -8.15
CA LEU A 232 -12.35 11.88 -7.38
C LEU A 232 -11.78 10.86 -6.40
N TYR A 233 -10.88 9.98 -6.83
CA TYR A 233 -10.30 8.98 -5.93
C TYR A 233 -9.39 9.59 -4.86
N LEU A 234 -8.60 10.60 -5.23
CA LEU A 234 -7.72 11.32 -4.31
C LEU A 234 -8.50 12.04 -3.20
N THR A 235 -9.72 12.49 -3.49
CA THR A 235 -10.44 13.46 -2.64
C THR A 235 -11.73 12.91 -2.03
N ALA A 236 -12.29 11.82 -2.56
CA ALA A 236 -13.52 11.22 -2.03
C ALA A 236 -13.40 10.77 -0.58
N GLY A 237 -12.24 10.23 -0.18
CA GLY A 237 -12.00 9.81 1.20
C GLY A 237 -12.11 10.97 2.20
N PRO A 238 -11.28 12.04 2.09
CA PRO A 238 -11.40 13.21 2.94
C PRO A 238 -12.76 13.89 2.87
N TYR A 239 -13.38 13.98 1.68
CA TYR A 239 -14.72 14.54 1.50
C TYR A 239 -15.78 13.75 2.30
N ASN A 240 -15.81 12.42 2.14
CA ASN A 240 -16.78 11.57 2.85
C ASN A 240 -16.55 11.59 4.36
N PHE A 241 -15.28 11.62 4.80
CA PHE A 241 -14.94 11.79 6.22
C PHE A 241 -15.50 13.10 6.78
N ALA A 242 -15.29 14.21 6.07
CA ALA A 242 -15.85 15.51 6.43
C ALA A 242 -17.38 15.51 6.47
N SER A 243 -18.02 14.93 5.45
CA SER A 243 -19.47 14.82 5.36
C SER A 243 -20.08 14.09 6.55
N MET A 244 -19.53 12.92 6.90
CA MET A 244 -20.06 12.13 8.01
C MET A 244 -19.83 12.78 9.37
N LEU A 245 -18.70 13.47 9.53
CA LEU A 245 -18.44 14.25 10.73
C LEU A 245 -19.47 15.37 10.90
N ALA A 246 -19.70 16.16 9.86
CA ALA A 246 -20.67 17.27 9.89
C ALA A 246 -22.10 16.77 10.18
N LYS A 247 -22.47 15.63 9.60
CA LYS A 247 -23.77 14.97 9.80
C LYS A 247 -23.90 14.24 11.15
N ARG A 248 -22.80 14.15 11.92
CA ARG A 248 -22.74 13.40 13.20
C ARG A 248 -23.26 11.97 13.08
N TYR A 249 -23.03 11.33 11.93
CA TYR A 249 -23.53 9.98 11.67
C TYR A 249 -22.67 8.95 12.41
N HIS A 250 -23.33 7.99 13.06
CA HIS A 250 -22.68 6.96 13.86
C HIS A 250 -23.10 5.56 13.41
N ASN A 251 -22.11 4.71 13.13
CA ASN A 251 -22.31 3.31 12.77
C ASN A 251 -21.06 2.48 13.07
N ALA A 252 -21.12 1.63 14.09
CA ALA A 252 -20.00 0.80 14.52
C ALA A 252 -19.75 -0.43 13.62
N ASP A 253 -20.73 -0.83 12.80
CA ASP A 253 -20.58 -2.02 11.95
C ASP A 253 -19.46 -1.85 10.92
N PHE A 254 -19.18 -0.62 10.49
CA PHE A 254 -18.07 -0.33 9.59
C PHE A 254 -16.73 -0.75 10.17
N LEU A 255 -16.49 -0.40 11.44
CA LEU A 255 -15.26 -0.76 12.12
C LEU A 255 -15.19 -2.27 12.36
N LEU A 256 -16.31 -2.87 12.78
CA LEU A 256 -16.33 -4.29 13.07
C LEU A 256 -16.12 -5.14 11.82
N ASN A 257 -16.64 -4.74 10.66
CA ASN A 257 -16.38 -5.43 9.39
C ASN A 257 -14.94 -5.28 8.89
N GLN A 258 -14.22 -4.27 9.37
CA GLN A 258 -12.79 -4.11 9.08
C GLN A 258 -11.91 -4.97 10.00
N VAL A 259 -12.24 -5.04 11.29
CA VAL A 259 -11.41 -5.67 12.33
C VAL A 259 -11.74 -7.15 12.55
N VAL A 260 -13.02 -7.53 12.43
CA VAL A 260 -13.47 -8.90 12.67
C VAL A 260 -13.31 -9.73 11.39
N PRO A 261 -12.51 -10.81 11.42
CA PRO A 261 -12.33 -11.67 10.25
C PRO A 261 -13.67 -12.26 9.78
N LEU A 262 -13.83 -12.43 8.47
CA LEU A 262 -14.96 -13.14 7.85
C LEU A 262 -16.35 -12.53 8.08
N ARG A 263 -16.46 -11.32 8.65
CA ARG A 263 -17.75 -10.63 8.83
C ARG A 263 -18.32 -10.03 7.52
N GLY A 264 -17.51 -10.04 6.45
CA GLY A 264 -17.88 -9.56 5.12
C GLY A 264 -17.79 -8.03 4.97
N SER A 265 -18.04 -7.51 3.78
CA SER A 265 -18.09 -6.05 3.51
C SER A 265 -19.49 -5.49 3.71
N ILE A 266 -19.60 -4.26 4.22
CA ILE A 266 -20.88 -3.53 4.19
C ILE A 266 -21.21 -3.16 2.75
N VAL A 267 -22.34 -3.65 2.26
CA VAL A 267 -22.94 -3.14 1.03
C VAL A 267 -23.38 -1.70 1.33
N THR A 268 -22.72 -0.69 0.82
CA THR A 268 -23.11 0.71 1.09
C THR A 268 -24.29 1.16 0.21
N ALA A 269 -24.47 0.55 -0.95
CA ALA A 269 -25.61 0.82 -1.83
C ALA A 269 -26.89 0.23 -1.23
N GLY A 270 -27.94 1.05 -1.08
CA GLY A 270 -29.20 0.63 -0.44
C GLY A 270 -29.15 0.60 1.08
N THR A 271 -28.09 1.11 1.71
CA THR A 271 -28.06 1.35 3.16
C THR A 271 -28.49 2.78 3.48
N GLY A 272 -29.07 2.99 4.67
CA GLY A 272 -29.46 4.31 5.17
C GLY A 272 -28.28 5.21 5.57
N ILE A 273 -27.10 5.04 4.97
CA ILE A 273 -25.93 5.88 5.23
C ILE A 273 -26.11 7.18 4.44
N PRO A 274 -26.00 8.35 5.08
CA PRO A 274 -26.31 9.62 4.44
C PRO A 274 -25.14 10.14 3.59
N LEU A 275 -24.57 9.33 2.69
CA LEU A 275 -23.55 9.79 1.72
C LEU A 275 -24.17 10.77 0.72
N ASP A 276 -23.44 11.84 0.37
CA ASP A 276 -23.92 12.80 -0.65
C ASP A 276 -24.01 12.17 -2.04
N SER A 277 -23.20 11.14 -2.30
CA SER A 277 -23.34 10.29 -3.48
C SER A 277 -23.19 8.82 -3.06
N PRO A 278 -24.27 8.00 -3.08
CA PRO A 278 -24.22 6.62 -2.63
C PRO A 278 -23.32 5.71 -3.50
N THR A 279 -23.04 6.15 -4.74
CA THR A 279 -22.12 5.48 -5.68
C THR A 279 -20.64 5.73 -5.36
N ILE A 280 -20.32 6.78 -4.58
CA ILE A 280 -18.96 7.15 -4.20
C ILE A 280 -18.76 6.84 -2.72
N ASN A 281 -18.55 5.56 -2.42
CA ASN A 281 -18.44 5.01 -1.07
C ASN A 281 -17.00 4.86 -0.55
N VAL A 282 -16.08 5.64 -1.10
CA VAL A 282 -14.65 5.58 -0.76
C VAL A 282 -14.41 6.34 0.55
N GLY A 283 -13.72 5.74 1.52
CA GLY A 283 -13.41 6.35 2.82
C GLY A 283 -11.91 6.39 3.10
N THR A 284 -11.51 7.29 4.00
CA THR A 284 -10.16 7.25 4.59
C THR A 284 -10.00 6.01 5.47
N GLU A 285 -8.77 5.65 5.82
CA GLU A 285 -8.47 4.63 6.84
C GLU A 285 -9.18 4.91 8.18
N TYR A 286 -9.41 6.19 8.48
CA TYR A 286 -9.97 6.64 9.75
C TYR A 286 -11.50 6.73 9.72
N PHE A 287 -12.09 6.57 8.55
CA PHE A 287 -13.54 6.69 8.35
C PHE A 287 -14.33 5.69 9.21
N PRO A 288 -13.97 4.39 9.29
CA PRO A 288 -14.69 3.45 10.16
C PRO A 288 -14.57 3.80 11.65
N PHE A 289 -13.44 4.36 12.08
CA PHE A 289 -13.23 4.80 13.45
C PHE A 289 -14.02 6.07 13.79
N LEU A 290 -14.13 7.00 12.84
CA LEU A 290 -15.00 8.16 12.95
C LEU A 290 -16.45 7.74 13.18
N LEU A 291 -16.94 6.79 12.36
CA LEU A 291 -18.32 6.31 12.45
C LEU A 291 -18.59 5.55 13.75
N ALA A 292 -17.62 4.81 14.27
CA ALA A 292 -17.81 3.97 15.45
C ALA A 292 -17.55 4.66 16.79
N LEU A 293 -16.68 5.68 16.81
CA LEU A 293 -16.12 6.26 18.04
C LEU A 293 -16.00 7.79 17.96
N GLY A 294 -16.53 8.42 16.92
CA GLY A 294 -16.46 9.86 16.70
C GLY A 294 -15.05 10.39 16.38
N PRO A 295 -14.84 11.71 16.48
CA PRO A 295 -13.57 12.36 16.15
C PRO A 295 -12.38 11.81 16.94
N ALA A 296 -12.60 11.49 18.22
CA ALA A 296 -11.57 10.95 19.09
C ALA A 296 -11.08 9.58 18.59
N GLY A 297 -11.99 8.72 18.13
CA GLY A 297 -11.63 7.43 17.53
C GLY A 297 -10.82 7.59 16.24
N ALA A 298 -11.20 8.53 15.38
CA ALA A 298 -10.45 8.83 14.17
C ALA A 298 -9.02 9.30 14.49
N VAL A 299 -8.85 10.19 15.47
CA VAL A 299 -7.53 10.65 15.93
C VAL A 299 -6.72 9.50 16.54
N ALA A 300 -7.35 8.64 17.34
CA ALA A 300 -6.67 7.46 17.89
C ALA A 300 -6.17 6.52 16.78
N ALA A 301 -6.94 6.33 15.71
CA ALA A 301 -6.53 5.56 14.54
C ALA A 301 -5.39 6.25 13.76
N MET A 302 -5.38 7.58 13.64
CA MET A 302 -4.23 8.28 13.05
C MET A 302 -2.94 8.00 13.84
N LEU A 303 -3.01 8.17 15.16
CA LEU A 303 -1.87 7.94 16.05
C LEU A 303 -1.43 6.47 16.04
N GLY A 304 -2.38 5.52 16.01
CA GLY A 304 -2.09 4.09 15.92
C GLY A 304 -1.36 3.72 14.63
N LEU A 305 -1.81 4.24 13.48
CA LEU A 305 -1.16 4.01 12.19
C LEU A 305 0.25 4.61 12.16
N TYR A 306 0.40 5.82 12.69
CA TYR A 306 1.71 6.43 12.85
C TYR A 306 2.64 5.61 13.77
N ALA A 307 2.13 5.12 14.91
CA ALA A 307 2.90 4.28 15.82
C ALA A 307 3.34 2.98 15.14
N MET A 308 2.47 2.33 14.36
CA MET A 308 2.82 1.14 13.57
C MET A 308 3.88 1.43 12.51
N LEU A 309 3.81 2.60 11.85
CA LEU A 309 4.79 3.03 10.87
C LEU A 309 6.15 3.28 11.53
N VAL A 310 6.19 3.98 12.66
CA VAL A 310 7.40 4.19 13.47
C VAL A 310 7.98 2.87 13.98
N TRP A 311 7.13 1.97 14.48
CA TRP A 311 7.54 0.63 14.92
C TRP A 311 8.19 -0.16 13.78
N SER A 312 7.58 -0.16 12.59
CA SER A 312 8.14 -0.85 11.42
C SER A 312 9.50 -0.27 11.00
N ALA A 313 9.66 1.05 11.07
CA ALA A 313 10.93 1.74 10.79
C ALA A 313 12.00 1.38 11.83
N ARG A 314 11.66 1.37 13.13
CA ARG A 314 12.57 0.95 14.21
C ARG A 314 12.99 -0.51 14.05
N ARG A 315 12.07 -1.38 13.65
CA ARG A 315 12.37 -2.80 13.37
C ARG A 315 13.35 -2.95 12.22
N LEU A 316 13.17 -2.14 11.17
CA LEU A 316 14.09 -2.07 10.04
C LEU A 316 15.47 -1.51 10.41
N CYS A 317 15.54 -0.61 11.40
CA CYS A 317 16.80 -0.12 11.98
C CYS A 317 17.53 -1.17 12.82
N ALA A 318 16.79 -1.94 13.62
CA ALA A 318 17.35 -3.00 14.46
C ALA A 318 17.87 -4.17 13.60
N SER A 319 17.16 -4.50 12.52
CA SER A 319 17.53 -5.57 11.61
C SER A 319 17.14 -5.21 10.18
N THR A 320 18.14 -5.07 9.31
CA THR A 320 17.97 -4.99 7.85
C THR A 320 17.68 -6.37 7.24
N SER A 321 16.80 -7.13 7.90
CA SER A 321 16.24 -8.36 7.35
C SER A 321 15.28 -8.05 6.23
N LEU A 322 15.14 -9.00 5.30
CA LEU A 322 14.16 -8.91 4.22
C LEU A 322 12.74 -8.76 4.76
N PHE A 323 12.40 -9.47 5.84
CA PHE A 323 11.05 -9.46 6.41
C PHE A 323 10.75 -8.15 7.15
N SER A 324 11.72 -7.57 7.87
CA SER A 324 11.58 -6.21 8.40
C SER A 324 11.32 -5.20 7.28
N LEU A 325 12.00 -5.36 6.13
CA LEU A 325 11.79 -4.50 4.97
C LEU A 325 10.39 -4.69 4.40
N LEU A 326 9.91 -5.92 4.22
CA LEU A 326 8.56 -6.19 3.73
C LEU A 326 7.47 -5.62 4.66
N ILE A 327 7.64 -5.73 5.99
CA ILE A 327 6.75 -5.10 6.97
C ILE A 327 6.75 -3.58 6.77
N PHE A 328 7.92 -2.95 6.65
CA PHE A 328 8.02 -1.52 6.41
C PHE A 328 7.38 -1.10 5.07
N LEU A 329 7.62 -1.83 3.98
CA LEU A 329 7.02 -1.55 2.68
C LEU A 329 5.49 -1.61 2.75
N ARG A 330 4.94 -2.63 3.43
CA ARG A 330 3.49 -2.74 3.66
C ARG A 330 2.98 -1.55 4.45
N MET A 331 3.62 -1.21 5.56
CA MET A 331 3.17 -0.11 6.41
C MET A 331 3.27 1.25 5.73
N ALA A 332 4.35 1.51 5.01
CA ALA A 332 4.52 2.73 4.23
C ALA A 332 3.48 2.84 3.11
N TYR A 333 3.14 1.73 2.46
CA TYR A 333 2.09 1.71 1.43
C TYR A 333 0.71 2.00 2.01
N VAL A 334 0.28 1.29 3.06
CA VAL A 334 -1.05 1.54 3.65
C VAL A 334 -1.13 2.92 4.30
N ALA A 335 -0.03 3.44 4.84
CA ALA A 335 0.06 4.82 5.30
C ALA A 335 -0.11 5.83 4.15
N ALA A 336 0.53 5.58 3.01
CA ALA A 336 0.40 6.46 1.85
C ALA A 336 -1.00 6.40 1.24
N MET A 337 -1.69 5.26 1.39
CA MET A 337 -3.05 5.05 0.92
C MET A 337 -4.13 5.41 1.96
N ALA A 338 -3.74 5.81 3.17
CA ALA A 338 -4.67 6.14 4.25
C ALA A 338 -5.73 7.21 3.90
N PRO A 339 -5.46 8.21 3.02
CA PRO A 339 -6.51 9.12 2.60
C PRO A 339 -7.55 8.49 1.67
N PHE A 340 -7.23 7.36 1.02
CA PHE A 340 -8.02 6.83 -0.10
C PHE A 340 -8.77 5.54 0.22
N ALA A 341 -8.23 4.68 1.08
CA ALA A 341 -8.86 3.40 1.34
C ALA A 341 -8.47 2.80 2.70
N PRO A 342 -9.42 2.22 3.45
CA PRO A 342 -9.12 1.45 4.65
C PRO A 342 -8.45 0.12 4.30
N GLN A 343 -7.21 -0.06 4.73
CA GLN A 343 -6.37 -1.22 4.48
C GLN A 343 -5.45 -1.58 5.66
N ALA A 344 -5.07 -0.61 6.49
CA ALA A 344 -4.11 -0.79 7.58
C ALA A 344 -4.70 -1.64 8.73
N TYR A 345 -5.94 -1.35 9.16
CA TYR A 345 -6.60 -2.04 10.27
C TYR A 345 -7.35 -3.31 9.89
N THR A 346 -7.02 -3.88 8.73
CA THR A 346 -7.63 -5.12 8.26
C THR A 346 -6.92 -6.35 8.82
N PHE A 347 -7.68 -7.44 9.00
CA PHE A 347 -7.11 -8.75 9.34
C PHE A 347 -6.01 -9.18 8.37
N MET A 348 -6.15 -8.87 7.07
CA MET A 348 -5.14 -9.17 6.05
C MET A 348 -3.81 -8.47 6.28
N SER A 349 -3.83 -7.22 6.77
CA SER A 349 -2.61 -6.48 7.09
C SER A 349 -1.93 -7.05 8.33
N ALA A 350 -2.71 -7.33 9.38
CA ALA A 350 -2.21 -7.97 10.60
C ALA A 350 -1.63 -9.37 10.31
N GLY A 351 -2.34 -10.18 9.52
CA GLY A 351 -1.92 -11.50 9.08
C GLY A 351 -0.62 -11.47 8.27
N PHE A 352 -0.46 -10.47 7.37
CA PHE A 352 0.79 -10.30 6.63
C PHE A 352 1.98 -9.96 7.56
N ILE A 353 1.78 -9.08 8.55
CA ILE A 353 2.82 -8.74 9.52
C ILE A 353 3.19 -9.99 10.33
N ALA A 354 2.21 -10.70 10.88
CA ALA A 354 2.42 -11.94 11.61
C ALA A 354 3.19 -12.97 10.77
N LEU A 355 2.81 -13.14 9.50
CA LEU A 355 3.50 -14.05 8.59
C LEU A 355 4.95 -13.64 8.35
N CYS A 356 5.24 -12.35 8.18
CA CYS A 356 6.62 -11.86 8.05
C CYS A 356 7.46 -12.13 9.32
N LEU A 357 6.86 -12.02 10.51
CA LEU A 357 7.53 -12.38 11.77
C LEU A 357 7.82 -13.89 11.86
N LEU A 358 6.87 -14.73 11.46
CA LEU A 358 7.04 -16.18 11.41
C LEU A 358 8.11 -16.59 10.37
N MET A 359 8.08 -15.99 9.18
CA MET A 359 9.10 -16.23 8.15
C MET A 359 10.50 -15.81 8.62
N GLN A 360 10.60 -14.72 9.37
CA GLN A 360 11.86 -14.30 9.99
C GLN A 360 12.38 -15.34 11.00
N LEU A 361 11.48 -15.94 11.80
CA LEU A 361 11.82 -17.02 12.72
C LEU A 361 12.28 -18.28 11.98
N PHE A 362 11.54 -18.71 10.95
CA PHE A 362 11.92 -19.87 10.12
C PHE A 362 13.29 -19.66 9.44
N ALA A 363 13.57 -18.46 8.94
CA ALA A 363 14.89 -18.13 8.37
C ALA A 363 16.02 -18.21 9.41
N ALA A 364 15.74 -17.92 10.69
CA ALA A 364 16.71 -18.04 11.76
C ALA A 364 17.04 -19.52 12.09
N TRP A 365 16.03 -20.41 12.02
CA TRP A 365 16.16 -21.85 12.31
C TRP A 365 16.84 -22.66 11.21
N LEU A 366 16.82 -22.18 9.97
CA LEU A 366 17.49 -22.89 8.87
C LEU A 366 19.02 -22.95 9.06
N PRO A 367 19.73 -24.00 8.61
CA PRO A 367 21.18 -24.09 8.71
C PRO A 367 21.92 -22.95 7.99
N ARG A 368 23.11 -22.58 8.46
CA ARG A 368 23.98 -21.58 7.79
C ARG A 368 24.78 -22.38 6.77
N ARG A 369 24.70 -22.02 5.49
CA ARG A 369 25.68 -22.55 4.53
C ARG A 369 27.05 -21.99 4.94
N PRO A 370 28.07 -22.84 5.14
CA PRO A 370 29.42 -22.34 5.28
C PRO A 370 29.77 -21.53 4.02
N PRO A 371 30.54 -20.44 4.15
CA PRO A 371 31.05 -19.75 2.98
C PRO A 371 31.79 -20.77 2.10
N PRO A 372 31.74 -20.63 0.76
CA PRO A 372 32.54 -21.49 -0.11
C PRO A 372 33.98 -21.41 0.36
N SER A 373 34.53 -22.55 0.79
CA SER A 373 35.95 -22.69 1.08
C SER A 373 36.68 -22.53 -0.24
N PHE A 374 37.09 -21.31 -0.55
CA PHE A 374 38.16 -21.13 -1.53
C PHE A 374 39.41 -21.73 -0.88
N SER A 375 39.71 -22.97 -1.23
CA SER A 375 41.08 -23.48 -1.11
C SER A 375 41.93 -22.57 -1.98
N LEU A 376 42.56 -21.58 -1.36
CA LEU A 376 43.73 -20.95 -1.94
C LEU A 376 44.76 -22.08 -2.07
N SER A 377 44.84 -22.68 -3.24
CA SER A 377 45.98 -23.48 -3.64
C SER A 377 47.18 -22.58 -3.40
N ARG A 378 47.94 -22.88 -2.34
CA ARG A 378 49.22 -22.26 -2.08
C ARG A 378 50.09 -22.61 -3.29
N VAL A 379 50.27 -21.65 -4.19
CA VAL A 379 51.25 -21.77 -5.27
C VAL A 379 52.59 -21.63 -4.57
N ASP A 380 53.18 -22.77 -4.21
CA ASP A 380 54.56 -22.83 -3.76
C ASP A 380 55.43 -22.48 -4.97
N HIS A 381 55.86 -21.21 -5.04
CA HIS A 381 56.98 -20.81 -5.88
C HIS A 381 58.26 -21.37 -5.28
N HIS A 382 58.53 -22.66 -5.53
CA HIS A 382 59.90 -23.14 -5.54
C HIS A 382 60.53 -22.74 -6.87
N ALA A 383 61.30 -21.64 -6.83
CA ALA A 383 62.36 -21.37 -7.79
C ALA A 383 63.45 -22.44 -7.65
N PRO A 384 64.15 -22.74 -8.75
CA PRO A 384 65.54 -22.29 -8.83
C PRO A 384 65.77 -21.19 -9.87
#